data_AF-A0A6I8NA81-F1
#
_entry.id   AF-A0A6I8NA81-F1
#
_cell.length_a   1.000
_cell.length_b   1.000
_cell.length_c   1.000
_cell.angle_alpha   90.00
_cell.angle_beta   90.00
_cell.angle_gamma   90.00
#
_symmetry.space_group_name_H-M   'P 1'
#
loop_
_entity.id
_entity.type
_entity.pdbx_description
1 polymer ?
#
loop_
_entity_poly.entity_id
_entity_poly.type
_entity_poly.pdbx_seq_one_letter_code
_entity_poly.pdbx_strand_id
1 'polypeptide(L)'
;PRTFIILYLPTVMFYPRNRKDRSVKFPEDLPITLPNLLQFILRYADPPSAAASPADSCTKECLQNEAVLQQKHRSHLEKEIQKLRAEISALHQAQDRVESQLSEARRDGHRLEKQKQTLEKQHGTLQLHSEQLQTLYDQKTRELEEMAGKLQELADASENLLTENALLKILVATMEGKLENKDEAEKSTSLEDTLSSEEVGPSRDDAPNDRTPVTHVSSLMTSEETSENRTD
;
A
#
# COMPACT_ATOMS: atom_id res chain seq x y z
N PRO A 1 50.48 -38.66 62.33
CA PRO A 1 51.46 -37.55 62.15
C PRO A 1 50.75 -36.27 61.67
N ARG A 2 50.62 -35.28 62.58
CA ARG A 2 49.99 -33.98 62.30
C ARG A 2 51.12 -32.94 62.28
N THR A 3 51.38 -32.31 61.14
CA THR A 3 52.31 -31.19 61.04
C THR A 3 51.60 -29.94 61.57
N PHE A 4 52.09 -29.40 62.68
CA PHE A 4 51.67 -28.08 63.17
C PHE A 4 52.37 -27.02 62.31
N ILE A 5 51.59 -26.32 61.49
CA ILE A 5 52.06 -25.09 60.84
C ILE A 5 51.89 -23.99 61.88
N ILE A 6 52.99 -23.60 62.53
CA ILE A 6 53.00 -22.43 63.40
C ILE A 6 53.09 -21.21 62.47
N LEU A 7 51.94 -20.61 62.18
CA LEU A 7 51.86 -19.29 61.56
C LEU A 7 52.27 -18.25 62.61
N TYR A 8 53.57 -17.93 62.69
CA TYR A 8 54.00 -16.72 63.37
C TYR A 8 53.51 -15.52 62.54
N LEU A 9 52.45 -14.86 63.00
CA LEU A 9 52.11 -13.54 62.46
C LEU A 9 53.20 -12.53 62.89
N PRO A 10 53.59 -11.58 62.02
CA PRO A 10 54.54 -10.55 62.38
C PRO A 10 53.97 -9.69 63.52
N THR A 11 54.79 -9.41 64.53
CA THR A 11 54.44 -8.51 65.64
C THR A 11 54.02 -7.16 65.09
N VAL A 12 52.74 -6.79 65.29
CA VAL A 12 52.23 -5.49 64.86
C VAL A 12 52.73 -4.42 65.82
N MET A 13 53.37 -3.37 65.30
CA MET A 13 53.89 -2.24 66.08
C MET A 13 53.25 -0.94 65.63
N PHE A 14 52.89 -0.10 66.59
CA PHE A 14 52.41 1.25 66.31
C PHE A 14 53.55 2.26 66.44
N TYR A 15 53.73 3.09 65.42
CA TYR A 15 54.74 4.15 65.36
C TYR A 15 54.06 5.52 65.31
N PRO A 16 53.90 6.20 66.46
CA PRO A 16 53.37 7.56 66.50
C PRO A 16 54.26 8.52 65.71
N ARG A 17 53.65 9.47 64.97
CA ARG A 17 54.38 10.46 64.18
C ARG A 17 55.26 11.32 65.10
N ASN A 18 56.55 11.42 64.76
CA ASN A 18 57.58 12.20 65.48
C ASN A 18 57.93 11.74 66.91
N ARG A 19 57.54 10.52 67.33
CA ARG A 19 57.90 9.96 68.66
C ARG A 19 58.23 8.46 68.58
N LYS A 20 59.39 8.12 67.99
CA LYS A 20 59.84 6.73 67.84
C LYS A 20 60.10 6.03 69.20
N ASP A 21 60.46 6.82 70.20
CA ASP A 21 60.67 6.43 71.61
C ASP A 21 59.39 5.94 72.30
N ARG A 22 58.21 6.23 71.74
CA ARG A 22 56.90 5.82 72.26
C ARG A 22 56.21 4.79 71.36
N SER A 23 56.97 4.07 70.54
CA SER A 23 56.44 2.95 69.78
C SER A 23 56.03 1.82 70.72
N VAL A 24 54.84 1.26 70.48
CA VAL A 24 54.26 0.22 71.33
C VAL A 24 53.97 -1.01 70.47
N LYS A 25 54.33 -2.18 70.98
CA LYS A 25 53.98 -3.48 70.40
C LYS A 25 52.55 -3.83 70.73
N PHE A 26 51.84 -4.44 69.79
CA PHE A 26 50.56 -5.05 70.07
C PHE A 26 50.75 -6.16 71.13
N PRO A 27 49.96 -6.19 72.22
CA PRO A 27 50.10 -7.20 73.27
C PRO A 27 49.93 -8.62 72.72
N GLU A 28 50.81 -9.54 73.11
CA GLU A 28 50.78 -10.94 72.67
C GLU A 28 49.62 -11.73 73.32
N ASP A 29 49.05 -11.20 74.40
CA ASP A 29 47.93 -11.80 75.14
C ASP A 29 46.58 -11.66 74.41
N LEU A 30 46.47 -10.76 73.42
CA LEU A 30 45.24 -10.55 72.65
C LEU A 30 45.35 -11.15 71.24
N PRO A 31 44.27 -11.77 70.70
CA PRO A 31 44.26 -12.19 69.31
C PRO A 31 44.22 -10.96 68.39
N ILE A 32 45.00 -11.02 67.30
CA ILE A 32 45.06 -9.99 66.25
C ILE A 32 43.76 -10.04 65.43
N THR A 33 42.70 -9.47 65.98
CA THR A 33 41.42 -9.25 65.30
C THR A 33 41.26 -7.77 64.98
N LEU A 34 40.50 -7.45 63.92
CA LEU A 34 40.30 -6.06 63.48
C LEU A 34 39.78 -5.14 64.61
N PRO A 35 38.77 -5.53 65.43
CA PRO A 35 38.31 -4.68 66.53
C PRO A 35 39.40 -4.43 67.58
N ASN A 36 40.17 -5.46 67.95
CA ASN A 36 41.25 -5.34 68.94
C ASN A 36 42.39 -4.45 68.40
N LEU A 37 42.72 -4.59 67.12
CA LEU A 37 43.76 -3.78 66.49
C LEU A 37 43.33 -2.32 66.37
N LEU A 38 42.06 -2.06 66.03
CA LEU A 38 41.51 -0.71 65.98
C LEU A 38 41.50 -0.07 67.37
N GLN A 39 41.10 -0.81 68.41
CA GLN A 39 41.12 -0.32 69.79
C GLN A 39 42.55 0.00 70.26
N PHE A 40 43.52 -0.85 69.89
CA PHE A 40 44.94 -0.62 70.17
C PHE A 40 45.45 0.64 69.47
N ILE A 41 45.20 0.78 68.17
CA ILE A 41 45.61 1.97 67.41
C ILE A 41 45.00 3.23 68.02
N LEU A 42 43.70 3.24 68.34
CA LEU A 42 43.03 4.40 68.93
C LEU A 42 43.64 4.79 70.29
N ARG A 43 43.93 3.82 71.16
CA ARG A 43 44.53 4.11 72.48
C ARG A 43 45.91 4.75 72.41
N TYR A 44 46.72 4.38 71.44
CA TYR A 44 48.10 4.86 71.32
C TYR A 44 48.25 5.99 70.28
N ALA A 45 47.22 6.27 69.49
CA ALA A 45 47.15 7.42 68.58
C ALA A 45 46.90 8.74 69.32
N ASP A 46 46.19 8.72 70.45
CA ASP A 46 45.84 9.94 71.19
C ASP A 46 46.96 10.36 72.18
N PRO A 47 47.46 11.61 72.13
CA PRO A 47 48.41 12.11 73.12
C PRO A 47 47.72 12.30 74.48
N PRO A 48 48.40 12.07 75.63
CA PRO A 48 47.84 12.31 76.96
C PRO A 48 47.59 13.80 77.30
N SER A 49 47.64 14.70 76.31
CA SER A 49 47.20 16.10 76.42
C SER A 49 45.78 16.31 75.88
N ALA A 50 45.12 15.26 75.37
CA ALA A 50 43.72 15.28 74.96
C ALA A 50 42.80 14.74 76.08
N ALA A 51 43.00 15.23 77.31
CA ALA A 51 41.92 15.26 78.32
C ALA A 51 40.91 16.40 78.02
N ALA A 52 40.74 16.70 76.74
CA ALA A 52 39.73 17.54 76.14
C ALA A 52 39.53 16.99 74.72
N SER A 53 38.49 16.19 74.57
CA SER A 53 37.92 15.70 73.33
C SER A 53 37.76 16.84 72.29
N PRO A 54 38.39 16.78 71.11
CA PRO A 54 38.01 17.67 70.01
C PRO A 54 36.69 17.23 69.35
N ALA A 55 36.10 16.10 69.79
CA ALA A 55 34.71 15.77 69.49
C ALA A 55 33.71 16.68 70.23
N ASP A 56 34.12 17.33 71.34
CA ASP A 56 33.23 18.20 72.15
C ASP A 56 33.53 19.70 72.00
N SER A 57 34.58 20.09 71.27
CA SER A 57 34.85 21.50 70.92
C SER A 57 34.49 21.81 69.46
N CYS A 58 33.51 21.12 68.92
CA CYS A 58 32.80 21.58 67.74
C CYS A 58 32.06 22.86 68.15
N THR A 59 32.65 24.03 67.87
CA THR A 59 31.96 25.31 68.08
C THR A 59 30.62 25.26 67.36
N LYS A 60 29.59 25.91 67.93
CA LYS A 60 28.21 25.91 67.40
C LYS A 60 28.14 26.16 65.89
N GLU A 61 29.11 26.90 65.35
CA GLU A 61 29.29 27.21 63.93
C GLU A 61 29.60 25.99 63.05
N CYS A 62 30.39 25.01 63.50
CA CYS A 62 30.72 23.83 62.71
C CYS A 62 29.50 22.90 62.56
N LEU A 63 28.75 22.65 63.65
CA LEU A 63 27.47 21.93 63.59
C LEU A 63 26.45 22.66 62.70
N GLN A 64 26.42 24.00 62.78
CA GLN A 64 25.52 24.81 61.96
C GLN A 64 25.91 24.75 60.47
N ASN A 65 27.19 24.81 60.14
CA ASN A 65 27.69 24.72 58.76
C ASN A 65 27.44 23.33 58.16
N GLU A 66 27.65 22.25 58.93
CA GLU A 66 27.33 20.90 58.50
C GLU A 66 25.82 20.73 58.26
N ALA A 67 24.97 21.21 59.17
CA ALA A 67 23.52 21.18 59.01
C ALA A 67 23.07 21.95 57.75
N VAL A 68 23.69 23.10 57.45
CA VAL A 68 23.40 23.87 56.23
C VAL A 68 23.82 23.11 54.96
N LEU A 69 24.98 22.45 54.96
CA LEU A 69 25.43 21.64 53.83
C LEU A 69 24.53 20.41 53.62
N GLN A 70 24.17 19.72 54.70
CA GLN A 70 23.24 18.60 54.65
C GLN A 70 21.85 19.03 54.18
N GLN A 71 21.38 20.20 54.60
CA GLN A 71 20.10 20.77 54.14
C GLN A 71 20.14 21.11 52.65
N LYS A 72 21.25 21.69 52.16
CA LYS A 72 21.44 21.95 50.73
C LYS A 72 21.44 20.66 49.93
N HIS A 73 22.16 19.64 50.39
CA HIS A 73 22.21 18.34 49.73
C HIS A 73 20.83 17.68 49.67
N ARG A 74 20.08 17.69 50.79
CA ARG A 74 18.68 17.24 50.83
C ARG A 74 17.80 17.98 49.84
N SER A 75 17.88 19.32 49.81
CA SER A 75 17.08 20.14 48.90
C SER A 75 17.41 19.88 47.43
N HIS A 76 18.66 19.51 47.12
CA HIS A 76 19.08 19.16 45.76
C HIS A 76 18.49 17.80 45.35
N LEU A 77 18.62 16.77 46.19
CA LEU A 77 18.03 15.46 45.95
C LEU A 77 16.50 15.53 45.84
N GLU A 78 15.84 16.34 46.68
CA GLU A 78 14.39 16.56 46.58
C GLU A 78 13.98 17.13 45.22
N LYS A 79 14.75 18.08 44.68
CA LYS A 79 14.53 18.63 43.33
C LYS A 79 14.75 17.59 42.24
N GLU A 80 15.79 16.75 42.36
CA GLU A 80 16.04 15.67 41.41
C GLU A 80 14.93 14.63 41.43
N ILE A 81 14.46 14.24 42.62
CA ILE A 81 13.32 13.32 42.77
C ILE A 81 12.06 13.92 42.15
N GLN A 82 11.80 15.21 42.37
CA GLN A 82 10.66 15.90 41.75
C GLN A 82 10.79 15.93 40.22
N LYS A 83 11.99 16.21 39.68
CA LYS A 83 12.25 16.20 38.24
C LYS A 83 12.02 14.81 37.64
N LEU A 84 12.57 13.77 38.25
CA LEU A 84 12.38 12.39 37.81
C LEU A 84 10.91 11.97 37.85
N ARG A 85 10.15 12.37 38.88
CA ARG A 85 8.71 12.12 38.94
C ARG A 85 7.95 12.80 37.81
N ALA A 86 8.30 14.05 37.47
CA ALA A 86 7.71 14.76 36.34
C ALA A 86 8.07 14.13 34.99
N GLU A 87 9.30 13.62 34.84
CA GLU A 87 9.74 12.93 33.63
C GLU A 87 9.04 11.58 33.47
N ILE A 88 8.90 10.82 34.56
CA ILE A 88 8.14 9.56 34.56
C ILE A 88 6.67 9.81 34.21
N SER A 89 6.04 10.85 34.76
CA SER A 89 4.63 11.14 34.43
C SER A 89 4.47 11.59 32.98
N ALA A 90 5.40 12.39 32.45
CA ALA A 90 5.43 12.75 31.03
C ALA A 90 5.62 11.51 30.13
N LEU A 91 6.48 10.58 30.52
CA LEU A 91 6.70 9.34 29.77
C LEU A 91 5.47 8.44 29.77
N HIS A 92 4.76 8.31 30.90
CA HIS A 92 3.49 7.57 30.96
C HIS A 92 2.43 8.21 30.05
N GLN A 93 2.29 9.54 30.07
CA GLN A 93 1.36 10.22 29.16
C GLN A 93 1.73 10.01 27.69
N ALA A 94 3.03 9.98 27.37
CA ALA A 94 3.48 9.66 26.02
C ALA A 94 3.17 8.21 25.63
N GLN A 95 3.37 7.26 26.55
CA GLN A 95 3.02 5.85 26.36
C GLN A 95 1.52 5.69 26.10
N ASP A 96 0.64 6.27 26.94
CA ASP A 96 -0.81 6.19 26.78
C ASP A 96 -1.27 6.74 25.41
N ARG A 97 -0.64 7.82 24.95
CA ARG A 97 -0.91 8.38 23.61
C ARG A 97 -0.54 7.40 22.50
N VAL A 98 0.62 6.76 22.59
CA VAL A 98 1.08 5.79 21.60
C VAL A 98 0.21 4.53 21.62
N GLU A 99 -0.19 4.05 22.79
CA GLU A 99 -1.09 2.90 22.91
C GLU A 99 -2.46 3.20 22.30
N SER A 100 -3.00 4.40 22.53
CA SER A 100 -4.23 4.86 21.88
C SER A 100 -4.09 4.89 20.36
N GLN A 101 -3.01 5.49 19.83
CA GLN A 101 -2.73 5.52 18.39
C GLN A 101 -2.55 4.13 17.79
N LEU A 102 -1.88 3.22 18.50
CA LEU A 102 -1.70 1.85 18.06
C LEU A 102 -3.03 1.10 18.02
N SER A 103 -3.92 1.34 18.99
CA SER A 103 -5.26 0.78 19.00
C SER A 103 -6.11 1.28 17.83
N GLU A 104 -5.98 2.55 17.48
CA GLU A 104 -6.67 3.17 16.34
C GLU A 104 -6.14 2.63 15.01
N ALA A 105 -4.81 2.61 14.82
CA ALA A 105 -4.17 2.05 13.64
C ALA A 105 -4.52 0.56 13.45
N ARG A 106 -4.63 -0.22 14.54
CA ARG A 106 -5.11 -1.61 14.48
C ARG A 106 -6.56 -1.71 14.02
N ARG A 107 -7.46 -0.88 14.57
CA ARG A 107 -8.87 -0.83 14.15
C ARG A 107 -9.00 -0.45 12.68
N ASP A 108 -8.24 0.53 12.24
CA ASP A 108 -8.21 0.98 10.85
C ASP A 108 -7.64 -0.10 9.92
N GLY A 109 -6.57 -0.79 10.33
CA GLY A 109 -6.03 -1.94 9.62
C GLY A 109 -7.07 -3.06 9.44
N HIS A 110 -7.82 -3.39 10.50
CA HIS A 110 -8.91 -4.35 10.40
C HIS A 110 -10.07 -3.87 9.52
N ARG A 111 -10.40 -2.57 9.53
CA ARG A 111 -11.42 -1.99 8.65
C ARG A 111 -11.01 -2.10 7.19
N LEU A 112 -9.76 -1.76 6.89
CA LEU A 112 -9.21 -1.82 5.54
C LEU A 112 -9.14 -3.25 5.01
N GLU A 113 -8.74 -4.22 5.83
CA GLU A 113 -8.71 -5.63 5.43
C GLU A 113 -10.11 -6.15 5.07
N LYS A 114 -11.14 -5.77 5.83
CA LYS A 114 -12.53 -6.10 5.49
C LYS A 114 -12.97 -5.47 4.16
N GLN A 115 -12.59 -4.21 3.93
CA GLN A 115 -12.88 -3.51 2.68
C GLN A 115 -12.19 -4.19 1.50
N LYS A 116 -10.91 -4.55 1.65
CA LYS A 116 -10.14 -5.30 0.65
C LYS A 116 -10.81 -6.62 0.31
N GLN A 117 -11.18 -7.43 1.31
CA GLN A 117 -11.88 -8.70 1.07
C GLN A 117 -13.24 -8.51 0.36
N THR A 118 -13.95 -7.41 0.65
CA THR A 118 -15.21 -7.09 -0.04
C THR A 118 -14.95 -6.72 -1.50
N LEU A 119 -13.93 -5.89 -1.76
CA LEU A 119 -13.54 -5.49 -3.10
C LEU A 119 -13.04 -6.67 -3.93
N GLU A 120 -12.28 -7.59 -3.32
CA GLU A 120 -11.83 -8.83 -3.97
C GLU A 120 -13.00 -9.71 -4.40
N LYS A 121 -14.04 -9.83 -3.55
CA LYS A 121 -15.27 -10.55 -3.92
C LYS A 121 -15.97 -9.88 -5.09
N GLN A 122 -16.11 -8.56 -5.06
CA GLN A 122 -16.70 -7.79 -6.17
C GLN A 122 -15.90 -7.96 -7.47
N HIS A 123 -14.57 -7.92 -7.37
CA HIS A 123 -13.69 -8.14 -8.50
C HIS A 123 -13.86 -9.55 -9.07
N GLY A 124 -13.93 -10.58 -8.23
CA GLY A 124 -14.20 -11.95 -8.66
C GLY A 124 -15.55 -12.08 -9.39
N THR A 125 -16.61 -11.44 -8.89
CA THR A 125 -17.91 -11.44 -9.60
C THR A 125 -17.85 -10.71 -10.94
N LEU A 126 -17.15 -9.58 -11.01
CA LEU A 126 -17.02 -8.81 -12.25
C LEU A 126 -16.18 -9.57 -13.29
N GLN A 127 -15.13 -10.26 -12.85
CA GLN A 127 -14.32 -11.10 -13.72
C GLN A 127 -15.16 -12.23 -14.33
N LEU A 128 -15.99 -12.90 -13.53
CA LEU A 128 -16.89 -13.94 -14.02
C LEU A 128 -17.88 -13.39 -15.06
N HIS A 129 -18.45 -12.20 -14.84
CA HIS A 129 -19.32 -11.55 -15.82
C HIS A 129 -18.56 -11.14 -17.10
N SER A 130 -17.32 -10.69 -16.97
CA SER A 130 -16.47 -10.36 -18.12
C SER A 130 -16.18 -11.61 -18.97
N GLU A 131 -15.86 -12.73 -18.33
CA GLU A 131 -15.64 -14.00 -19.01
C GLU A 131 -16.93 -14.48 -19.72
N GLN A 132 -18.08 -14.39 -19.04
CA GLN A 132 -19.38 -14.69 -19.66
C GLN A 132 -19.66 -13.83 -20.89
N LEU A 133 -19.47 -12.51 -20.79
CA LEU A 133 -19.66 -11.60 -21.92
C LEU A 133 -18.70 -11.90 -23.07
N GLN A 134 -17.45 -12.25 -22.77
CA GLN A 134 -16.48 -12.64 -23.79
C GLN A 134 -16.91 -13.91 -24.52
N THR A 135 -17.37 -14.95 -23.79
CA THR A 135 -17.87 -16.17 -24.43
C THR A 135 -19.10 -15.92 -25.31
N LEU A 136 -20.01 -15.05 -24.88
CA LEU A 136 -21.18 -14.66 -25.66
C LEU A 136 -20.79 -13.86 -26.91
N TYR A 137 -19.82 -12.96 -26.77
CA TYR A 137 -19.28 -12.20 -27.89
C TYR A 137 -18.66 -13.12 -28.94
N ASP A 138 -17.82 -14.07 -28.52
CA ASP A 138 -17.19 -15.04 -29.41
C ASP A 138 -18.24 -15.92 -30.11
N GLN A 139 -19.27 -16.36 -29.37
CA GLN A 139 -20.38 -17.12 -29.95
C GLN A 139 -21.11 -16.31 -31.02
N LYS A 140 -21.48 -15.06 -30.73
CA LYS A 140 -22.19 -14.20 -31.67
C LYS A 140 -21.34 -13.88 -32.89
N THR A 141 -20.03 -13.73 -32.72
CA THR A 141 -19.10 -13.52 -33.83
C THR A 141 -19.07 -14.73 -34.75
N ARG A 142 -19.00 -15.96 -34.20
CA ARG A 142 -19.09 -17.20 -35.00
C ARG A 142 -20.43 -17.33 -35.72
N GLU A 143 -21.55 -17.04 -35.06
CA GLU A 143 -22.86 -17.06 -35.69
C GLU A 143 -22.93 -16.07 -36.87
N LEU A 144 -22.34 -14.88 -36.73
CA LEU A 144 -22.24 -13.91 -37.81
C LEU A 144 -21.34 -14.40 -38.96
N GLU A 145 -20.22 -15.03 -38.66
CA GLU A 145 -19.33 -15.64 -39.67
C GLU A 145 -20.04 -16.76 -40.45
N GLU A 146 -20.79 -17.64 -39.77
CA GLU A 146 -21.58 -18.69 -40.41
C GLU A 146 -22.68 -18.11 -41.32
N MET A 147 -23.38 -17.06 -40.87
CA MET A 147 -24.38 -16.39 -41.70
C MET A 147 -23.76 -15.68 -42.90
N ALA A 148 -22.59 -15.05 -42.71
CA ALA A 148 -21.84 -14.45 -43.81
C ALA A 148 -21.42 -15.52 -44.84
N GLY A 149 -20.95 -16.68 -44.38
CA GLY A 149 -20.64 -17.83 -45.25
C GLY A 149 -21.85 -18.32 -46.05
N LYS A 150 -23.00 -18.51 -45.40
CA LYS A 150 -24.25 -18.91 -46.08
C LYS A 150 -24.72 -17.88 -47.10
N LEU A 151 -24.59 -16.58 -46.79
CA LEU A 151 -24.93 -15.52 -47.73
C LEU A 151 -23.99 -15.50 -48.94
N GLN A 152 -22.70 -15.78 -48.74
CA GLN A 152 -21.74 -15.92 -49.83
C GLN A 152 -22.09 -17.12 -50.72
N GLU A 153 -22.39 -18.29 -50.13
CA GLU A 153 -22.81 -19.48 -50.89
C GLU A 153 -24.08 -19.23 -51.70
N LEU A 154 -25.06 -18.50 -51.13
CA LEU A 154 -26.27 -18.10 -51.84
C LEU A 154 -25.97 -17.12 -52.99
N ALA A 155 -25.05 -16.19 -52.78
CA ALA A 155 -24.61 -15.26 -53.83
C ALA A 155 -23.94 -16.03 -54.99
N ASP A 156 -23.01 -16.94 -54.69
CA ASP A 156 -22.33 -17.76 -55.69
C ASP A 156 -23.31 -18.69 -56.44
N ALA A 157 -24.26 -19.32 -55.74
CA ALA A 157 -25.30 -20.12 -56.35
C ALA A 157 -26.22 -19.28 -57.26
N SER A 158 -26.53 -18.04 -56.85
CA SER A 158 -27.32 -17.11 -57.65
C SER A 158 -26.59 -16.67 -58.91
N GLU A 159 -25.27 -16.44 -58.83
CA GLU A 159 -24.43 -16.11 -59.97
C GLU A 159 -24.38 -17.28 -60.96
N ASN A 160 -24.17 -18.51 -60.47
CA ASN A 160 -24.21 -19.71 -61.31
C ASN A 160 -25.56 -19.85 -62.04
N LEU A 161 -26.69 -19.71 -61.33
CA LEU A 161 -28.01 -19.77 -61.97
C LEU A 161 -28.24 -18.64 -62.97
N LEU A 162 -27.74 -17.42 -62.70
CA LEU A 162 -27.82 -16.30 -63.64
C LEU A 162 -27.00 -16.56 -64.90
N THR A 163 -25.80 -17.11 -64.78
CA THR A 163 -24.97 -17.48 -65.93
C THR A 163 -25.62 -18.58 -66.76
N GLU A 164 -26.16 -19.63 -66.12
CA GLU A 164 -26.93 -20.68 -66.81
C GLU A 164 -28.17 -20.11 -67.52
N ASN A 165 -28.93 -19.23 -66.86
CA ASN A 165 -30.10 -18.59 -67.46
C ASN A 165 -29.72 -17.73 -68.67
N ALA A 166 -28.59 -17.01 -68.60
CA ALA A 166 -28.08 -16.24 -69.72
C ALA A 166 -27.66 -17.14 -70.90
N LEU A 167 -26.95 -18.25 -70.62
CA LEU A 167 -26.59 -19.23 -71.64
C LEU A 167 -27.82 -19.86 -72.31
N LEU A 168 -28.85 -20.23 -71.51
CA LEU A 168 -30.10 -20.75 -72.03
C LEU A 168 -30.86 -19.73 -72.88
N LYS A 169 -30.94 -18.46 -72.46
CA LYS A 169 -31.55 -17.38 -73.26
C LYS A 169 -30.85 -17.20 -74.60
N ILE A 170 -29.51 -17.23 -74.63
CA ILE A 170 -28.74 -17.16 -75.87
C ILE A 170 -29.07 -18.37 -76.77
N LEU A 171 -29.11 -19.58 -76.21
CA LEU A 171 -29.46 -20.78 -76.96
C LEU A 171 -30.86 -20.68 -77.57
N VAL A 172 -31.86 -20.27 -76.79
CA VAL A 172 -33.23 -20.08 -77.27
C VAL A 172 -33.28 -19.03 -78.38
N ALA A 173 -32.68 -17.86 -78.19
CA ALA A 173 -32.62 -16.81 -79.22
C ALA A 173 -31.94 -17.31 -80.51
N THR A 174 -30.91 -18.14 -80.41
CA THR A 174 -30.27 -18.74 -81.60
C THR A 174 -31.16 -19.76 -82.30
N MET A 175 -31.98 -20.51 -81.54
CA MET A 175 -32.93 -21.47 -82.10
C MET A 175 -34.11 -20.75 -82.74
N GLU A 176 -34.67 -19.73 -82.09
CA GLU A 176 -35.72 -18.86 -82.62
C GLU A 176 -35.24 -18.18 -83.91
N GLY A 177 -34.04 -17.58 -83.93
CA GLY A 177 -33.47 -17.01 -85.15
C GLY A 177 -33.25 -18.05 -86.25
N LYS A 178 -32.89 -19.30 -85.94
CA LYS A 178 -32.80 -20.38 -86.94
C LYS A 178 -34.16 -20.81 -87.49
N LEU A 179 -35.22 -20.73 -86.69
CA LEU A 179 -36.59 -21.01 -87.12
C LEU A 179 -37.12 -19.84 -87.96
N GLU A 180 -36.94 -18.60 -87.51
CA GLU A 180 -37.33 -17.40 -88.26
C GLU A 180 -36.58 -17.31 -89.60
N ASN A 181 -35.29 -17.64 -89.66
CA ASN A 181 -34.57 -17.72 -90.95
C ASN A 181 -35.05 -18.87 -91.86
N LYS A 182 -35.63 -19.94 -91.30
CA LYS A 182 -36.26 -21.01 -92.10
C LYS A 182 -37.65 -20.60 -92.56
N ASP A 183 -38.43 -19.96 -91.70
CA ASP A 183 -39.74 -19.40 -92.03
C ASP A 183 -39.60 -18.26 -93.04
N GLU A 184 -38.55 -17.44 -92.95
CA GLU A 184 -38.20 -16.42 -93.94
C GLU A 184 -37.57 -17.02 -95.20
N ALA A 185 -36.89 -18.18 -95.15
CA ALA A 185 -36.47 -18.93 -96.35
C ALA A 185 -37.64 -19.63 -97.07
N GLU A 186 -38.70 -20.01 -96.35
CA GLU A 186 -39.95 -20.52 -96.93
C GLU A 186 -40.86 -19.38 -97.41
N LYS A 187 -40.91 -18.26 -96.69
CA LYS A 187 -41.64 -17.04 -97.05
C LYS A 187 -40.96 -16.24 -98.16
N SER A 188 -39.64 -16.36 -98.35
CA SER A 188 -38.95 -15.77 -99.52
C SER A 188 -39.16 -16.54 -100.84
N THR A 189 -39.97 -17.62 -100.85
CA THR A 189 -40.57 -18.14 -102.10
C THR A 189 -41.95 -17.56 -102.40
N SER A 190 -42.47 -16.67 -101.55
CA SER A 190 -43.78 -16.07 -101.69
C SER A 190 -43.79 -14.66 -101.10
N LEU A 191 -43.70 -13.67 -101.98
CA LEU A 191 -43.99 -12.22 -101.79
C LEU A 191 -42.74 -11.32 -101.89
N GLU A 192 -42.28 -11.13 -103.12
CA GLU A 192 -42.01 -9.76 -103.57
C GLU A 192 -43.36 -9.04 -103.71
N ASP A 193 -43.54 -7.97 -102.95
CA ASP A 193 -44.18 -6.70 -103.35
C ASP A 193 -44.67 -5.98 -102.10
N THR A 194 -44.02 -4.87 -101.73
CA THR A 194 -44.52 -3.51 -101.99
C THR A 194 -43.76 -2.54 -101.08
N LEU A 195 -43.11 -1.58 -101.73
CA LEU A 195 -42.51 -0.37 -101.17
C LEU A 195 -43.55 0.48 -100.44
N SER A 196 -43.14 1.26 -99.43
CA SER A 196 -43.26 2.73 -99.44
C SER A 196 -43.17 3.36 -98.04
N SER A 197 -42.07 4.08 -97.85
CA SER A 197 -41.95 5.48 -97.42
C SER A 197 -42.27 5.97 -95.99
N GLU A 198 -41.42 6.95 -95.66
CA GLU A 198 -41.60 8.10 -94.78
C GLU A 198 -41.62 7.85 -93.27
N GLU A 199 -41.10 8.71 -92.40
CA GLU A 199 -40.13 9.82 -92.36
C GLU A 199 -40.18 10.28 -90.88
N VAL A 200 -39.43 11.33 -90.51
CA VAL A 200 -39.65 12.14 -89.30
C VAL A 200 -39.07 11.60 -87.96
N GLY A 201 -37.89 12.12 -87.60
CA GLY A 201 -37.63 12.48 -86.19
C GLY A 201 -38.41 13.75 -85.81
N PRO A 202 -38.63 14.06 -84.52
CA PRO A 202 -37.57 14.78 -83.81
C PRO A 202 -37.52 14.59 -82.28
N SER A 203 -36.47 15.19 -81.72
CA SER A 203 -36.11 15.44 -80.33
C SER A 203 -37.14 16.17 -79.44
N ARG A 204 -36.79 16.25 -78.14
CA ARG A 204 -37.22 17.20 -77.08
C ARG A 204 -38.51 16.82 -76.32
N ASP A 205 -38.70 17.10 -75.04
CA ASP A 205 -37.94 17.71 -73.94
C ASP A 205 -38.67 17.28 -72.63
N ASP A 206 -38.12 17.72 -71.50
CA ASP A 206 -38.79 18.07 -70.23
C ASP A 206 -38.55 17.21 -68.97
N ALA A 207 -38.06 17.95 -67.98
CA ALA A 207 -37.56 17.60 -66.65
C ALA A 207 -38.71 17.69 -65.60
N PRO A 208 -38.50 18.11 -64.32
CA PRO A 208 -37.50 17.82 -63.29
C PRO A 208 -38.18 17.41 -61.94
N ASN A 209 -37.42 17.46 -60.84
CA ASN A 209 -37.82 17.58 -59.42
C ASN A 209 -37.90 16.24 -58.66
N ASP A 210 -37.41 16.06 -57.44
CA ASP A 210 -36.91 16.97 -56.40
C ASP A 210 -36.16 16.14 -55.33
N ARG A 211 -35.45 16.82 -54.43
CA ARG A 211 -34.84 16.40 -53.15
C ARG A 211 -33.32 16.35 -53.12
N THR A 212 -32.77 17.54 -52.88
CA THR A 212 -31.55 17.74 -52.10
C THR A 212 -31.91 17.98 -50.61
N PRO A 213 -30.97 18.29 -49.69
CA PRO A 213 -30.83 17.59 -48.43
C PRO A 213 -31.22 18.50 -47.24
N VAL A 214 -31.43 17.95 -46.06
CA VAL A 214 -31.55 18.79 -44.85
C VAL A 214 -30.48 18.43 -43.83
N THR A 215 -29.58 19.39 -43.79
CA THR A 215 -28.49 19.74 -42.89
C THR A 215 -28.93 19.99 -41.43
N HIS A 216 -28.10 19.51 -40.51
CA HIS A 216 -27.82 19.94 -39.12
C HIS A 216 -28.95 20.34 -38.15
N VAL A 217 -28.96 19.66 -37.00
CA VAL A 217 -29.17 20.32 -35.71
C VAL A 217 -28.10 19.84 -34.72
N SER A 218 -27.10 20.68 -34.47
CA SER A 218 -26.32 20.62 -33.24
C SER A 218 -27.12 21.36 -32.17
N SER A 219 -27.36 20.72 -31.03
CA SER A 219 -27.81 21.40 -29.82
C SER A 219 -26.80 21.13 -28.71
N LEU A 220 -26.06 22.18 -28.39
CA LEU A 220 -25.14 22.34 -27.28
C LEU A 220 -25.85 23.28 -26.29
N MET A 221 -26.09 22.85 -25.06
CA MET A 221 -26.31 23.67 -23.85
C MET A 221 -26.42 22.71 -22.65
N THR A 222 -25.37 22.59 -21.82
CA THR A 222 -25.16 23.27 -20.52
C THR A 222 -25.92 22.66 -19.33
N SER A 223 -25.11 22.18 -18.38
CA SER A 223 -25.27 22.32 -16.92
C SER A 223 -26.39 21.56 -16.22
N GLU A 224 -26.02 20.70 -15.28
CA GLU A 224 -26.47 20.80 -13.89
C GLU A 224 -25.54 20.01 -12.95
N GLU A 225 -24.84 20.75 -12.09
CA GLU A 225 -24.18 20.26 -10.89
C GLU A 225 -25.24 19.72 -9.93
N THR A 226 -25.11 18.48 -9.47
CA THR A 226 -25.81 18.00 -8.28
C THR A 226 -24.77 17.59 -7.25
N SER A 227 -24.47 18.56 -6.38
CA SER A 227 -23.86 18.29 -5.08
C SER A 227 -24.99 17.96 -4.11
N GLU A 228 -25.12 16.69 -3.74
CA GLU A 228 -25.94 16.30 -2.60
C GLU A 228 -25.06 15.79 -1.48
N ASN A 229 -25.23 16.47 -0.36
CA ASN A 229 -24.48 16.43 0.88
C ASN A 229 -25.31 15.65 1.92
N ARG A 230 -24.59 15.12 2.92
CA ARG A 230 -25.02 14.65 4.26
C ARG A 230 -25.44 13.20 4.43
N THR A 231 -24.65 12.52 5.25
CA THR A 231 -25.18 11.69 6.35
C THR A 231 -24.41 12.03 7.62
N ASP A 232 -25.18 12.23 8.69
CA ASP A 232 -24.75 12.30 10.10
C ASP A 232 -24.12 10.99 10.59
#